data_AF-A0A0N8VZK2-F1
#
_entry.id   AF-A0A0N8VZK2-F1
#
_cell.length_a   1.000
_cell.length_b   1.000
_cell.length_c   1.000
_cell.angle_alpha   90.00
_cell.angle_beta   90.00
_cell.angle_gamma   90.00
#
_symmetry.space_group_name_H-M   'P 1'
#
loop_
_entity.id
_entity.type
_entity.pdbx_description
1 polymer ?
#
loop_
_entity_poly.entity_id
_entity_poly.type
_entity_poly.pdbx_seq_one_letter_code
_entity_poly.pdbx_strand_id
1 'polypeptide(L)'
;MLIPVPGYNHLKIHVREPHQDAPEEPEPLATPTTLPARLRAHVIVLLEVLCGQRPPRQLSPLAYGPGVTAQARTRAPQAVRLCSLHLRERHHDAPEFYGTCEIAGERYGFTGWLAQGKIAEFRVLR
;
A
#
# COMPACT_ATOMS: atom_id res chain seq x y z
N MET A 1 14.81 16.74 -31.68
CA MET A 1 14.81 17.94 -32.54
C MET A 1 14.38 19.19 -31.78
N LEU A 2 14.99 20.36 -32.04
CA LEU A 2 14.56 21.64 -31.46
C LEU A 2 13.78 22.45 -32.51
N ILE A 3 12.54 22.85 -32.21
CA ILE A 3 11.66 23.61 -33.13
C ILE A 3 11.53 25.05 -32.61
N PRO A 4 11.75 26.07 -33.45
CA PRO A 4 11.55 27.46 -33.06
C PRO A 4 10.07 27.79 -32.88
N VAL A 5 9.75 28.67 -31.94
CA VAL A 5 8.38 29.20 -31.75
C VAL A 5 8.20 30.44 -32.63
N PRO A 6 7.23 30.47 -33.56
CA PRO A 6 6.97 31.65 -34.38
C PRO A 6 6.71 32.90 -33.51
N GLY A 7 7.43 33.99 -33.79
CA GLY A 7 7.33 35.24 -33.03
C GLY A 7 8.25 35.35 -31.81
N TYR A 8 8.94 34.27 -31.40
CA TYR A 8 9.83 34.28 -30.23
C TYR A 8 11.19 33.66 -30.56
N ASN A 9 12.13 34.49 -31.01
CA ASN A 9 13.47 34.07 -31.47
C ASN A 9 14.35 33.40 -30.39
N HIS A 10 14.00 33.54 -29.11
CA HIS A 10 14.76 32.99 -27.99
C HIS A 10 14.15 31.70 -27.40
N LEU A 11 12.95 31.30 -27.83
CA LEU A 11 12.27 30.10 -27.33
C LEU A 11 12.40 28.96 -28.34
N LYS A 12 12.84 27.80 -27.85
CA LYS A 12 12.92 26.56 -28.63
C LYS A 12 12.19 25.44 -27.90
N ILE A 13 11.33 24.73 -28.62
CA ILE A 13 10.65 23.54 -28.11
C ILE A 13 11.54 22.34 -28.39
N HIS A 14 11.95 21.63 -27.34
CA HIS A 14 12.65 20.35 -27.49
C HIS A 14 11.63 19.24 -27.76
N VAL A 15 11.48 18.88 -29.03
CA VAL A 15 10.68 17.73 -29.45
C VAL A 15 11.60 16.51 -29.40
N ARG A 16 11.38 15.62 -28.44
CA ARG A 16 11.97 14.28 -28.49
C ARG A 16 11.45 13.61 -29.76
N GLU A 17 12.34 13.07 -30.58
CA GLU A 17 11.92 12.17 -31.65
C GLU A 17 11.11 11.04 -31.01
N PRO A 18 9.98 10.63 -31.63
CA PRO A 18 9.36 9.38 -31.22
C PRO A 18 10.41 8.30 -31.47
N HIS A 19 10.98 7.78 -30.39
CA HIS A 19 11.63 6.48 -30.49
C HIS A 19 10.57 5.58 -31.11
N GLN A 20 10.92 4.91 -32.20
CA GLN A 20 10.11 3.79 -32.66
C GLN A 20 10.25 2.76 -31.56
N ASP A 21 9.39 2.87 -30.55
CA ASP A 21 9.14 1.80 -29.62
C ASP A 21 8.69 0.65 -30.53
N ALA A 22 9.60 -0.30 -30.77
CA ALA A 22 9.20 -1.67 -30.99
C ALA A 22 8.09 -1.93 -29.98
N PRO A 23 6.94 -2.54 -30.36
CA PRO A 23 5.87 -2.75 -29.41
C PRO A 23 6.49 -3.37 -28.18
N GLU A 24 6.57 -2.59 -27.09
CA GLU A 24 6.84 -3.15 -25.78
C GLU A 24 5.70 -4.15 -25.65
N GLU A 25 6.03 -5.43 -25.82
CA GLU A 25 5.26 -6.47 -25.16
C GLU A 25 4.98 -5.89 -23.79
N PRO A 26 3.70 -5.74 -23.39
CA PRO A 26 3.41 -5.20 -22.08
C PRO A 26 4.26 -6.03 -21.13
N GLU A 27 5.24 -5.39 -20.46
CA GLU A 27 6.01 -6.07 -19.43
C GLU A 27 4.94 -6.77 -18.60
N PRO A 28 4.98 -8.10 -18.45
CA PRO A 28 3.95 -8.80 -17.73
C PRO A 28 3.89 -8.11 -16.38
N LEU A 29 2.74 -7.45 -16.09
CA LEU A 29 2.44 -6.79 -14.83
C LEU A 29 3.09 -7.64 -13.77
N ALA A 30 4.18 -7.15 -13.17
CA ALA A 30 5.07 -7.96 -12.34
C ALA A 30 4.21 -8.93 -11.56
N THR A 31 4.27 -10.22 -11.95
CA THR A 31 3.40 -11.28 -11.42
C THR A 31 3.23 -11.02 -9.95
N PRO A 32 2.00 -10.85 -9.43
CA PRO A 32 1.80 -10.28 -8.11
C PRO A 32 2.71 -11.05 -7.18
N THR A 33 3.79 -10.41 -6.70
CA THR A 33 4.73 -11.03 -5.77
C THR A 33 3.85 -11.63 -4.73
N THR A 34 3.72 -12.96 -4.74
CA THR A 34 2.59 -13.65 -4.13
C THR A 34 2.49 -13.08 -2.74
N LEU A 35 1.52 -12.17 -2.52
CA LEU A 35 1.45 -11.41 -1.27
C LEU A 35 1.54 -12.48 -0.22
N PRO A 36 2.57 -12.50 0.66
CA PRO A 36 2.79 -13.67 1.49
C PRO A 36 1.44 -13.94 2.15
N ALA A 37 0.81 -15.10 1.89
CA ALA A 37 -0.60 -15.29 2.28
C ALA A 37 -0.83 -14.96 3.77
N ARG A 38 0.26 -15.10 4.54
CA ARG A 38 0.46 -14.62 5.90
C ARG A 38 0.21 -13.12 6.10
N LEU A 39 0.78 -12.23 5.29
CA LEU A 39 0.56 -10.78 5.38
C LEU A 39 -0.92 -10.42 5.25
N ARG A 40 -1.63 -10.98 4.26
CA ARG A 40 -3.08 -10.75 4.10
C ARG A 40 -3.85 -11.16 5.34
N ALA A 41 -3.54 -12.35 5.89
CA ALA A 41 -4.17 -12.83 7.11
C ALA A 41 -3.89 -11.91 8.32
N HIS A 42 -2.65 -11.42 8.46
CA HIS A 42 -2.27 -10.50 9.53
C HIS A 42 -2.95 -9.14 9.39
N VAL A 43 -3.07 -8.59 8.19
CA VAL A 43 -3.79 -7.32 7.95
C VAL A 43 -5.28 -7.46 8.29
N ILE A 44 -5.91 -8.58 7.94
CA ILE A 44 -7.32 -8.85 8.29
C ILE A 44 -7.49 -8.89 9.82
N VAL A 45 -6.65 -9.68 10.51
CA VAL A 45 -6.68 -9.78 11.98
C VAL A 45 -6.48 -8.41 12.63
N LEU A 46 -5.53 -7.62 12.11
CA LEU A 46 -5.27 -6.28 12.61
C LEU A 46 -6.49 -5.36 12.45
N LEU A 47 -7.10 -5.34 11.26
CA LEU A 47 -8.30 -4.55 10.99
C LEU A 47 -9.46 -4.96 11.91
N GLU A 48 -9.68 -6.26 12.09
CA GLU A 48 -10.72 -6.78 12.98
C GLU A 48 -10.47 -6.40 14.45
N VAL A 49 -9.22 -6.43 14.91
CA VAL A 49 -8.87 -5.98 16.27
C VAL A 49 -9.11 -4.47 16.42
N LEU A 50 -8.66 -3.65 15.46
CA LEU A 50 -8.84 -2.21 15.49
C LEU A 50 -10.32 -1.79 15.41
N CYS A 51 -11.17 -2.62 14.80
CA CYS A 51 -12.62 -2.43 14.72
C CYS A 51 -13.40 -3.16 15.82
N GLY A 52 -12.74 -3.75 16.83
CA GLY A 52 -13.39 -4.41 17.96
C GLY A 52 -14.07 -5.76 17.64
N GLN A 53 -13.86 -6.32 16.44
CA GLN A 53 -14.38 -7.64 16.04
C GLN A 53 -13.59 -8.80 16.67
N ARG A 54 -12.34 -8.54 17.06
CA ARG A 54 -11.46 -9.53 17.70
C ARG A 54 -10.71 -8.93 18.89
N PRO A 55 -10.37 -9.74 19.90
CA PRO A 55 -9.71 -9.22 21.10
C PRO A 55 -8.23 -8.87 20.83
N PRO A 56 -7.67 -7.80 21.45
CA PRO A 56 -6.29 -7.36 21.24
C PRO A 56 -5.22 -8.43 21.45
N ARG A 57 -5.49 -9.44 22.30
CA ARG A 57 -4.60 -10.59 22.56
C ARG A 57 -4.25 -11.41 21.31
N GLN A 58 -4.99 -11.26 20.21
CA GLN A 58 -4.65 -11.91 18.94
C GLN A 58 -3.47 -11.24 18.21
N LEU A 59 -3.07 -10.04 18.62
CA LEU A 59 -1.90 -9.38 18.08
C LEU A 59 -0.61 -9.93 18.71
N SER A 60 -0.14 -11.06 18.18
CA SER A 60 1.10 -11.70 18.63
C SER A 60 2.35 -10.83 18.40
N PRO A 61 3.26 -10.70 19.40
CA PRO A 61 4.54 -10.01 19.24
C PRO A 61 5.46 -10.58 18.15
N LEU A 62 5.16 -11.78 17.64
CA LEU A 62 5.87 -12.38 16.50
C LEU A 62 5.51 -11.71 15.17
N ALA A 63 4.30 -11.19 15.03
CA ALA A 63 3.78 -10.64 13.78
C ALA A 63 3.54 -9.12 13.83
N TYR A 64 3.37 -8.53 15.02
CA TYR A 64 3.05 -7.12 15.21
C TYR A 64 4.07 -6.44 16.10
N GLY A 65 4.51 -5.25 15.69
CA GLY A 65 5.39 -4.39 16.47
C GLY A 65 4.65 -3.68 17.61
N PRO A 66 5.39 -3.18 18.62
CA PRO A 66 4.79 -2.56 19.81
C PRO A 66 3.96 -1.32 19.48
N GLY A 67 4.31 -0.55 18.45
CA GLY A 67 3.54 0.60 18.00
C GLY A 67 2.13 0.24 17.53
N VAL A 68 1.99 -0.91 16.86
CA VAL A 68 0.70 -1.43 16.37
C VAL A 68 -0.13 -2.01 17.50
N THR A 69 0.49 -2.79 18.39
CA THR A 69 -0.23 -3.37 19.53
C THR A 69 -0.73 -2.31 20.51
N ALA A 70 0.01 -1.20 20.67
CA ALA A 70 -0.43 -0.06 21.49
C ALA A 70 -1.67 0.67 20.93
N GLN A 71 -1.93 0.59 19.63
CA GLN A 71 -3.13 1.16 19.00
C GLN A 71 -4.39 0.31 19.27
N ALA A 72 -4.23 -0.97 19.61
CA ALA A 72 -5.33 -1.88 19.87
C ALA A 72 -6.00 -1.55 21.21
N ARG A 73 -7.08 -0.78 21.14
CA ARG A 73 -7.94 -0.47 22.28
C ARG A 73 -9.27 -1.18 22.12
N THR A 74 -9.91 -1.49 23.25
CA THR A 74 -11.28 -2.02 23.25
C THR A 74 -12.22 -0.98 22.66
N ARG A 75 -12.99 -1.37 21.63
CA ARG A 75 -13.96 -0.53 20.93
C ARG A 75 -15.24 -1.33 20.71
N ALA A 76 -16.34 -0.62 20.48
CA ALA A 76 -17.57 -1.28 20.02
C ALA A 76 -17.32 -1.97 18.68
N PRO A 77 -17.84 -3.20 18.47
CA PRO A 77 -17.60 -3.96 17.26
C PRO A 77 -18.21 -3.27 16.04
N GLN A 78 -17.39 -3.00 15.02
CA GLN A 78 -17.80 -2.46 13.73
C GLN A 78 -17.48 -3.46 12.62
N ALA A 79 -18.41 -3.67 11.69
CA ALA A 79 -18.18 -4.55 10.55
C ALA A 79 -16.98 -4.05 9.74
N VAL A 80 -16.06 -4.95 9.39
CA VAL A 80 -14.87 -4.61 8.62
C VAL A 80 -14.61 -5.62 7.52
N ARG A 81 -14.19 -5.13 6.35
CA ARG A 81 -13.84 -5.95 5.18
C ARG A 81 -12.59 -5.41 4.52
N LEU A 82 -11.66 -6.30 4.20
CA LEU A 82 -10.50 -5.96 3.37
C LEU A 82 -10.90 -5.99 1.89
N CYS A 83 -10.77 -4.86 1.20
CA CYS A 83 -11.17 -4.72 -0.21
C CYS A 83 -9.98 -4.87 -1.15
N SER A 84 -8.85 -4.24 -0.84
CA SER A 84 -7.59 -4.40 -1.58
C SER A 84 -6.39 -4.40 -0.64
N LEU A 85 -5.32 -5.06 -1.09
CA LEU A 85 -4.04 -5.08 -0.41
C LEU A 85 -2.96 -5.17 -1.48
N HIS A 86 -1.96 -4.31 -1.36
CA HIS A 86 -0.81 -4.21 -2.25
C HIS A 86 0.44 -4.17 -1.38
N LEU A 87 1.52 -4.75 -1.89
CA LEU A 87 2.83 -4.71 -1.28
C LEU A 87 3.75 -4.01 -2.27
N ARG A 88 4.53 -3.05 -1.78
CA ARG A 88 5.61 -2.44 -2.54
C ARG A 88 6.92 -2.73 -1.83
N GLU A 89 7.73 -3.53 -2.50
CA GLU A 89 9.11 -3.74 -2.10
C GLU A 89 9.91 -2.49 -2.46
N ARG A 90 10.72 -2.00 -1.52
CA ARG A 90 11.66 -0.91 -1.78
C ARG A 90 13.07 -1.48 -1.72
N HIS A 91 13.89 -1.18 -2.74
CA HIS A 91 15.20 -1.80 -2.94
C HIS A 91 16.24 -1.48 -1.84
N HIS A 92 15.94 -0.53 -0.94
CA HIS A 92 16.79 -0.10 0.19
C HIS A 92 16.03 0.24 1.48
N ASP A 93 14.70 0.13 1.47
CA ASP A 93 13.83 0.51 2.60
C ASP A 93 13.02 -0.70 3.06
N ALA A 94 12.44 -0.58 4.26
CA ALA A 94 11.40 -1.47 4.74
C ALA A 94 10.26 -1.62 3.71
N PRO A 95 9.75 -2.85 3.44
CA PRO A 95 8.63 -3.04 2.55
C PRO A 95 7.38 -2.32 3.08
N GLU A 96 6.70 -1.59 2.22
CA GLU A 96 5.45 -0.90 2.54
C GLU A 96 4.25 -1.66 1.97
N PHE A 97 3.14 -1.67 2.68
CA PHE A 97 1.88 -2.23 2.20
C PHE A 97 0.76 -1.21 2.35
N TYR A 98 -0.18 -1.25 1.42
CA TYR A 98 -1.28 -0.30 1.36
C TYR A 98 -2.49 -0.93 0.71
N GLY A 99 -3.65 -0.32 0.88
CA GLY A 99 -4.87 -0.85 0.29
C GLY A 99 -6.11 -0.10 0.75
N THR A 100 -7.24 -0.74 0.54
CA THR A 100 -8.54 -0.22 0.93
C THR A 100 -9.31 -1.22 1.77
N CYS A 101 -10.04 -0.72 2.75
CA CYS A 101 -10.96 -1.50 3.57
C CYS A 101 -12.31 -0.78 3.68
N GLU A 102 -13.34 -1.54 4.01
CA GLU A 102 -14.64 -1.00 4.40
C GLU A 102 -14.79 -1.16 5.92
N ILE A 103 -15.19 -0.09 6.60
CA ILE A 103 -15.48 -0.07 8.03
C ILE A 103 -16.87 0.54 8.21
N ALA A 104 -17.79 -0.20 8.82
CA ALA A 104 -19.19 0.22 9.02
C ALA A 104 -19.90 0.70 7.74
N GLY A 105 -19.54 0.14 6.57
CA GLY A 105 -20.12 0.50 5.27
C GLY A 105 -19.41 1.63 4.53
N GLU A 106 -18.45 2.30 5.17
CA GLU A 106 -17.65 3.38 4.57
C GLU A 106 -16.29 2.87 4.09
N ARG A 107 -15.79 3.39 2.97
CA ARG A 107 -14.52 2.95 2.39
C ARG A 107 -13.36 3.84 2.84
N TYR A 108 -12.30 3.21 3.34
CA TYR A 108 -11.09 3.86 3.83
C TYR A 108 -9.86 3.35 3.10
N GLY A 109 -8.87 4.23 2.96
CA GLY A 109 -7.51 3.83 2.61
C GLY A 109 -6.78 3.35 3.86
N PHE A 110 -5.73 2.55 3.69
CA PHE A 110 -4.78 2.30 4.76
C PHE A 110 -3.37 2.14 4.21
N THR A 111 -2.40 2.36 5.08
CA THR A 111 -0.98 2.16 4.81
C THR A 111 -0.28 1.59 6.04
N GLY A 112 0.82 0.89 5.82
CA GLY A 112 1.69 0.37 6.86
C GLY A 112 3.03 -0.06 6.28
N TRP A 113 3.97 -0.37 7.17
CA TRP A 113 5.27 -0.90 6.76
C TRP A 113 5.65 -2.11 7.59
N LEU A 114 6.52 -2.92 6.99
CA LEU A 114 7.08 -4.12 7.59
C LEU A 114 8.49 -3.83 8.09
N ALA A 115 8.78 -4.15 9.35
CA ALA A 115 10.14 -4.16 9.86
C ALA A 115 10.46 -5.57 10.38
N GLN A 116 11.56 -6.16 9.93
CA GLN A 116 12.02 -7.49 10.38
C GLN A 116 10.94 -8.57 10.24
N GLY A 117 10.11 -8.50 9.18
CA GLY A 117 9.01 -9.43 8.92
C GLY A 117 7.74 -9.20 9.75
N LYS A 118 7.66 -8.11 10.52
CA LYS A 118 6.51 -7.75 11.37
C LYS A 118 5.82 -6.50 10.85
N ILE A 119 4.51 -6.38 11.07
CA ILE A 119 3.80 -5.11 10.86
C ILE A 119 4.23 -4.15 11.96
N ALA A 120 5.06 -3.17 11.62
CA ALA A 120 5.66 -2.26 12.59
C ALA A 120 4.86 -0.97 12.75
N GLU A 121 4.21 -0.53 11.68
CA GLU A 121 3.27 0.59 11.72
C GLU A 121 2.06 0.30 10.83
N PHE A 122 0.91 0.82 11.25
CA PHE A 122 -0.33 0.74 10.51
C PHE A 122 -1.16 2.02 10.76
N ARG A 123 -1.72 2.58 9.70
CA ARG A 123 -2.62 3.74 9.75
C ARG A 123 -3.77 3.57 8.77
N VAL A 124 -4.96 3.92 9.23
CA VAL A 124 -6.13 4.11 8.38
C VAL A 124 -6.18 5.58 7.94
N LEU A 125 -6.37 5.79 6.65
CA LEU A 125 -6.44 7.08 5.99
C LEU A 125 -7.92 7.36 5.67
N ARG A 126 -8.39 8.54 6.07
CA ARG A 126 -9.74 9.04 5.78
C ARG A 126 -9.68 10.06 4.66
#